data_AF-A3V1K8-F1
#
_entry.id   AF-A3V1K8-F1
#
_cell.length_a   1.000
_cell.length_b   1.000
_cell.length_c   1.000
_cell.angle_alpha   90.00
_cell.angle_beta   90.00
_cell.angle_gamma   90.00
#
_symmetry.space_group_name_H-M   'P 1'
#
loop_
_entity.id
_entity.type
_entity.pdbx_description
1 polymer ?
#
loop_
_entity_poly.entity_id
_entity_poly.type
_entity_poly.pdbx_seq_one_letter_code
_entity_poly.pdbx_strand_id
1 'polypeptide(L)'
;MMRRLAEVLIIDAYTFRSADDLIRDGDGNLKMMNGLLNEIKSGRTFKLSRNAPKFLEDLKLLGDTAAHSRNYITKKRDIDEFSLKFRMLIEELINLS
;
A
#
# COMPACT_ATOMS: atom_id res chain seq x y z
N MET A 1 -4.47 -10.62 -2.49
CA MET A 1 -5.48 -9.97 -1.60
C MET A 1 -4.88 -8.93 -0.65
N MET A 2 -3.76 -9.18 0.03
CA MET A 2 -3.09 -8.20 0.92
C MET A 2 -2.78 -6.85 0.26
N ARG A 3 -2.24 -6.87 -0.97
CA ARG A 3 -1.97 -5.66 -1.79
C ARG A 3 -3.23 -4.81 -2.01
N ARG A 4 -4.34 -5.46 -2.41
CA ARG A 4 -5.61 -4.79 -2.70
C ARG A 4 -6.23 -4.15 -1.46
N LEU A 5 -6.08 -4.79 -0.29
CA LEU A 5 -6.54 -4.20 0.97
C LEU A 5 -5.80 -2.89 1.27
N ALA A 6 -4.47 -2.90 1.18
CA ALA A 6 -3.68 -1.68 1.38
C ALA A 6 -4.02 -0.59 0.35
N GLU A 7 -4.24 -0.94 -0.93
CA GLU A 7 -4.69 0.01 -1.95
C GLU A 7 -6.00 0.70 -1.55
N VAL A 8 -7.00 -0.08 -1.12
CA VAL A 8 -8.31 0.46 -0.72
C VAL A 8 -8.19 1.36 0.51
N LEU A 9 -7.41 0.97 1.52
CA LEU A 9 -7.20 1.79 2.72
C LEU A 9 -6.47 3.10 2.41
N ILE A 10 -5.51 3.08 1.49
CA ILE A 10 -4.83 4.31 1.05
C ILE A 10 -5.84 5.23 0.36
N ILE A 11 -6.65 4.70 -0.56
CA ILE A 11 -7.69 5.48 -1.24
C ILE A 11 -8.66 6.09 -0.22
N ASP A 12 -9.15 5.27 0.71
CA ASP A 12 -10.09 5.69 1.75
C ASP A 12 -9.52 6.78 2.65
N ALA A 13 -8.25 6.68 3.06
CA ALA A 13 -7.57 7.72 3.83
C ALA A 13 -7.52 9.05 3.07
N TYR A 14 -7.17 9.04 1.78
CA TYR A 14 -7.15 10.26 0.96
C TYR A 14 -8.54 10.84 0.74
N THR A 15 -9.56 10.00 0.51
CA THR A 15 -10.95 10.44 0.38
C THR A 15 -11.48 11.04 1.69
N PHE A 16 -11.15 10.44 2.84
CA PHE A 16 -11.51 10.99 4.16
C PHE A 16 -10.93 12.38 4.40
N ARG A 17 -9.73 12.66 3.87
CA ARG A 17 -9.09 13.99 3.93
C ARG A 17 -9.51 14.94 2.82
N SER A 18 -10.47 14.57 1.95
CA SER A 18 -10.86 15.35 0.77
C SER A 18 -9.67 15.69 -0.13
N ALA A 19 -8.73 14.75 -0.27
CA ALA A 19 -7.48 14.91 -1.01
C ALA A 19 -7.41 14.00 -2.25
N ASP A 20 -8.58 13.64 -2.80
CA ASP A 20 -8.74 12.75 -3.96
C ASP A 20 -7.96 13.22 -5.19
N ASP A 21 -7.79 14.52 -5.39
CA ASP A 21 -7.01 15.09 -6.49
C ASP A 21 -5.55 14.61 -6.50
N LEU A 22 -4.99 14.31 -5.33
CA LEU A 22 -3.62 13.82 -5.23
C LEU A 22 -3.48 12.37 -5.69
N ILE A 23 -4.54 11.57 -5.60
CA ILE A 23 -4.54 10.15 -5.98
C ILE A 23 -5.16 9.90 -7.36
N ARG A 24 -5.52 10.96 -8.11
CA ARG A 24 -5.99 10.88 -9.49
C ARG A 24 -4.89 11.21 -10.49
N ASP A 25 -4.96 10.59 -11.66
CA ASP A 25 -4.12 10.94 -12.81
C ASP A 25 -4.74 12.07 -13.65
N GLY A 26 -4.06 12.49 -14.72
CA GLY A 26 -4.49 13.60 -15.58
C GLY A 26 -5.79 13.34 -16.35
N ASP A 27 -6.20 12.08 -16.50
CA ASP A 27 -7.47 11.67 -17.11
C ASP A 27 -8.60 11.54 -16.06
N GLY A 28 -8.31 11.85 -14.78
CA GLY A 28 -9.26 11.79 -13.68
C GLY A 28 -9.47 10.40 -13.08
N ASN A 29 -8.74 9.38 -13.57
CA ASN A 29 -8.80 8.02 -13.05
C ASN A 29 -7.94 7.88 -11.78
N LEU A 30 -8.22 6.87 -10.95
CA LEU A 30 -7.40 6.58 -9.79
C LEU A 30 -6.02 6.07 -10.21
N LYS A 31 -4.97 6.64 -9.63
CA LYS A 31 -3.59 6.19 -9.81
C LYS A 31 -3.47 4.70 -9.46
N MET A 32 -2.67 3.98 -10.24
CA MET A 32 -2.28 2.61 -9.90
C MET A 32 -1.48 2.57 -8.59
N MET A 33 -1.33 1.38 -7.99
CA MET A 33 -0.59 1.13 -6.75
C MET A 33 0.73 1.93 -6.64
N ASN A 34 1.56 1.95 -7.69
CA ASN A 34 2.81 2.73 -7.67
C ASN A 34 2.59 4.24 -7.45
N GLY A 35 1.57 4.81 -8.10
CA GLY A 35 1.22 6.21 -7.90
C GLY A 35 0.70 6.47 -6.49
N LEU A 36 -0.18 5.61 -5.96
CA LEU A 36 -0.69 5.71 -4.59
C LEU A 36 0.44 5.63 -3.56
N LEU A 37 1.37 4.68 -3.74
CA LEU A 37 2.54 4.52 -2.89
C LEU A 37 3.43 5.76 -2.92
N ASN A 38 3.67 6.34 -4.09
CA ASN A 38 4.48 7.56 -4.20
C ASN A 38 3.83 8.74 -3.47
N GLU A 39 2.51 8.90 -3.59
CA GLU A 39 1.78 9.95 -2.89
C GLU A 39 1.82 9.77 -1.38
N ILE A 40 1.46 8.61 -0.85
CA ILE A 40 1.45 8.39 0.61
C ILE A 40 2.84 8.46 1.23
N LYS A 41 3.88 7.99 0.53
CA LYS A 41 5.28 8.09 0.99
C LYS A 41 5.84 9.51 0.87
N SER A 42 5.25 10.39 0.06
CA SER A 42 5.73 11.77 -0.09
C SER A 42 5.62 12.58 1.21
N GLY A 43 4.79 12.13 2.16
CA GLY A 43 4.59 12.81 3.43
C GLY A 43 3.74 14.09 3.33
N ARG A 44 3.20 14.41 2.14
CA ARG A 44 2.45 15.65 1.90
C ARG A 44 1.13 15.70 2.66
N THR A 45 0.38 14.60 2.66
CA THR A 45 -0.94 14.52 3.31
C THR A 45 -0.89 13.79 4.65
N PHE A 46 -0.11 12.71 4.72
CA PHE A 46 0.00 11.86 5.91
C PHE A 46 1.44 11.75 6.37
N LYS A 47 1.66 11.78 7.68
CA LYS A 47 2.95 11.44 8.28
C LYS A 47 2.94 9.98 8.71
N LEU A 48 3.54 9.12 7.89
CA LEU A 48 3.72 7.73 8.21
C LEU A 48 4.83 7.52 9.25
N SER A 49 4.75 6.43 9.98
CA SER A 49 5.78 5.90 10.85
C SER A 49 7.03 5.56 10.03
N ARG A 50 8.19 5.56 10.69
CA ARG A 50 9.49 5.36 10.04
C ARG A 50 9.57 4.08 9.20
N ASN A 51 8.86 3.03 9.60
CA ASN A 51 8.93 1.72 8.97
C ASN A 51 7.84 1.49 7.91
N ALA A 52 6.72 2.22 7.96
CA ALA A 52 5.60 2.04 7.03
C ALA A 52 5.97 2.18 5.55
N PRO A 53 6.80 3.16 5.12
CA PRO A 53 7.25 3.23 3.73
C PRO A 53 7.96 1.96 3.26
N LYS A 54 8.77 1.35 4.13
CA LYS A 54 9.46 0.09 3.82
C LYS A 54 8.49 -1.08 3.77
N PHE A 55 7.52 -1.14 4.69
CA PHE A 55 6.52 -2.22 4.70
C PHE A 55 5.60 -2.17 3.47
N LEU A 56 5.30 -0.98 2.95
CA LEU A 56 4.58 -0.80 1.69
C LEU A 56 5.36 -1.33 0.48
N GLU A 57 6.68 -1.08 0.43
CA GLU A 57 7.55 -1.63 -0.63
C GLU A 57 7.66 -3.16 -0.52
N ASP A 58 7.85 -3.70 0.69
CA ASP A 58 7.88 -5.13 0.96
C ASP A 58 6.55 -5.79 0.51
N LEU A 59 5.40 -5.17 0.82
CA LEU A 59 4.07 -5.64 0.40
C LEU A 59 3.93 -5.67 -1.12
N LYS A 60 4.40 -4.62 -1.80
CA LYS A 60 4.36 -4.55 -3.26
C LYS A 60 5.23 -5.64 -3.87
N LEU A 61 6.46 -5.80 -3.40
CA LEU A 61 7.37 -6.83 -3.88
C LEU A 61 6.77 -8.23 -3.72
N LEU A 62 6.24 -8.54 -2.54
CA LEU A 62 5.60 -9.82 -2.25
C LEU A 62 4.38 -10.05 -3.16
N GLY A 63 3.56 -9.03 -3.35
CA GLY A 63 2.36 -9.09 -4.21
C GLY A 63 2.68 -9.26 -5.69
N ASP A 64 3.62 -8.46 -6.22
CA ASP A 64 4.02 -8.51 -7.63
C ASP A 64 4.72 -9.84 -7.95
N THR A 65 5.56 -10.34 -7.04
CA THR A 65 6.25 -11.64 -7.22
C THR A 65 5.26 -12.80 -7.17
N ALA A 66 4.25 -12.74 -6.28
CA ALA A 66 3.20 -13.76 -6.20
C ALA A 66 2.32 -13.82 -7.47
N ALA A 67 2.11 -12.68 -8.13
CA ALA A 67 1.20 -12.57 -9.27
C ALA A 67 1.89 -12.83 -10.62
N HIS A 68 3.14 -12.39 -10.77
CA HIS A 68 3.81 -12.35 -12.09
C HIS A 68 4.97 -13.32 -12.24
N SER A 69 5.45 -13.94 -11.15
CA SER A 69 6.56 -14.86 -11.27
C SER A 69 6.11 -16.24 -11.73
N ARG A 70 6.64 -16.66 -12.88
CA ARG A 70 6.39 -18.01 -13.43
C ARG A 70 7.18 -19.10 -12.69
N ASN A 71 8.27 -18.71 -12.03
CA ASN A 71 9.23 -19.63 -11.39
C ASN A 71 9.26 -19.50 -9.86
N TYR A 72 8.53 -18.54 -9.28
CA TYR A 72 8.45 -18.34 -7.84
C TYR A 72 7.01 -18.55 -7.39
N ILE A 73 6.86 -19.44 -6.41
CA ILE A 73 5.60 -19.66 -5.72
C ILE A 73 5.78 -19.07 -4.33
N THR A 74 4.96 -18.07 -4.00
CA THR A 74 4.89 -17.53 -2.64
C THR A 74 4.43 -18.65 -1.70
N LYS A 75 5.30 -19.03 -0.77
CA LYS A 75 5.01 -20.07 0.20
C LYS A 75 4.37 -19.45 1.44
N LYS A 76 3.75 -20.29 2.25
CA LYS A 76 3.19 -19.88 3.55
C LYS A 76 4.23 -19.15 4.41
N ARG A 77 5.47 -19.62 4.42
CA ARG A 77 6.57 -18.99 5.19
C ARG A 77 6.81 -17.53 4.80
N ASP A 78 6.79 -17.20 3.51
CA ASP A 78 6.98 -15.82 3.05
C ASP A 78 5.85 -14.90 3.57
N ILE A 79 4.63 -15.44 3.68
CA ILE A 79 3.49 -14.73 4.26
C ILE A 79 3.62 -14.60 5.77
N ASP A 80 3.97 -15.68 6.46
CA ASP A 80 4.11 -15.71 7.92
C ASP A 80 5.22 -14.75 8.38
N GLU A 81 6.35 -14.69 7.68
CA GLU A 81 7.45 -13.75 7.94
C GLU A 81 7.06 -12.28 7.68
N PHE A 82 6.09 -12.03 6.80
CA PHE A 82 5.57 -10.69 6.52
C PHE A 82 4.38 -10.29 7.40
N SER A 83 3.70 -11.25 8.04
CA SER A 83 2.42 -11.05 8.74
C SER A 83 2.42 -9.94 9.81
N LEU A 84 3.47 -9.85 10.62
CA LEU A 84 3.60 -8.82 11.65
C LEU A 84 3.75 -7.42 11.03
N LYS A 85 4.61 -7.28 10.01
CA LYS A 85 4.80 -6.01 9.28
C LYS A 85 3.51 -5.58 8.61
N PHE A 86 2.79 -6.54 8.02
CA PHE A 86 1.50 -6.29 7.38
C PHE A 86 0.47 -5.81 8.39
N ARG A 87 0.36 -6.45 9.57
CA ARG A 87 -0.56 -6.01 10.62
C ARG A 87 -0.28 -4.57 11.04
N MET A 88 0.97 -4.26 11.39
CA MET A 88 1.36 -2.90 11.78
C MET A 88 1.02 -1.87 10.71
N LEU A 89 1.26 -2.21 9.44
CA LEU A 89 0.95 -1.33 8.31
C LEU A 89 -0.56 -1.10 8.18
N ILE A 90 -1.37 -2.16 8.26
CA ILE A 90 -2.83 -2.04 8.13
C ILE A 90 -3.43 -1.26 9.29
N GLU A 91 -2.99 -1.52 10.53
CA GLU A 91 -3.41 -0.75 11.71
C GLU A 91 -3.08 0.73 11.54
N GLU A 92 -1.87 1.05 11.05
CA GLU A 92 -1.49 2.43 10.80
C GLU A 92 -2.38 3.07 9.72
N LEU A 93 -2.60 2.39 8.59
CA LEU A 93 -3.42 2.91 7.49
C LEU A 93 -4.89 3.14 7.90
N ILE A 94 -5.46 2.25 8.71
CA ILE A 94 -6.83 2.40 9.25
C ILE A 94 -6.93 3.63 10.16
N ASN A 95 -5.87 3.98 10.89
CA ASN A 95 -5.86 5.17 11.74
C ASN A 95 -5.68 6.49 10.96
N LEU A 96 -5.54 6.43 9.62
CA LEU A 96 -5.43 7.63 8.78
C LEU A 96 -6.80 8.12 8.26
N SER A 97 -7.80 7.22 8.20
CA SER A 97 -9.19 7.53 7.88
C SER A 97 -10.07 7.72 9.12
#